data_AF-A0A2R7IL16-F1
#
_entry.id   AF-A0A2R7IL16-F1
#
_cell.length_a   1.000
_cell.length_b   1.000
_cell.length_c   1.000
_cell.angle_alpha   90.00
_cell.angle_beta   90.00
_cell.angle_gamma   90.00
#
_symmetry.space_group_name_H-M   'P 1'
#
loop_
_entity.id
_entity.type
_entity.pdbx_description
1 polymer ?
#
loop_
_entity_poly.entity_id
_entity_poly.type
_entity_poly.pdbx_seq_one_letter_code
_entity_poly.pdbx_strand_id
1 'polypeptide(L)'
;MRWRAAAARGSDAWAMLTLVDPAAPALSAGEIGAYSGANDPDGRKLRMFFAGAAGTGRMSAADIESEARSLGVRVGYEDSWVRAIKQAARDQEPGTVVLLAAIGMQTRLWRGVAPETVYHVCSALRAVGMPGEARMVAVEAISRMSLDR
;
A
#
# COMPACT_ATOMS: atom_id res chain seq x y z
N MET A 1 -19.79 -4.45 3.81
CA MET A 1 -19.19 -5.79 4.07
C MET A 1 -19.64 -6.35 5.43
N ARG A 2 -20.03 -7.64 5.51
CA ARG A 2 -20.58 -8.26 6.74
C ARG A 2 -19.57 -8.39 7.90
N TRP A 3 -18.28 -8.51 7.59
CA TRP A 3 -17.21 -8.74 8.59
C TRP A 3 -16.68 -7.46 9.26
N ARG A 4 -17.10 -6.29 8.80
CA ARG A 4 -16.58 -4.99 9.27
C ARG A 4 -16.85 -4.76 10.76
N ALA A 5 -17.95 -5.29 11.29
CA ALA A 5 -18.29 -5.20 12.72
C ALA A 5 -17.43 -6.12 13.61
N ALA A 6 -16.80 -7.16 13.03
CA ALA A 6 -15.93 -8.08 13.76
C ALA A 6 -14.48 -7.60 13.84
N ALA A 7 -14.09 -6.65 12.98
CA ALA A 7 -12.74 -6.10 12.95
C ALA A 7 -12.67 -4.84 13.81
N ALA A 8 -12.01 -4.95 14.99
CA ALA A 8 -11.78 -3.81 15.86
C ALA A 8 -11.04 -2.69 15.11
N ARG A 9 -11.50 -1.44 15.23
CA ARG A 9 -10.84 -0.28 14.61
C ARG A 9 -9.38 -0.24 15.02
N GLY A 10 -8.49 -0.03 14.04
CA GLY A 10 -7.06 0.03 14.27
C GLY A 10 -6.35 -1.33 14.35
N SER A 11 -7.07 -2.44 14.21
CA SER A 11 -6.48 -3.79 14.07
C SER A 11 -6.02 -4.09 12.64
N ASP A 12 -5.19 -5.14 12.49
CA ASP A 12 -4.74 -5.64 11.17
C ASP A 12 -5.94 -6.04 10.28
N ALA A 13 -6.95 -6.70 10.86
CA ALA A 13 -8.17 -7.07 10.16
C ALA A 13 -8.93 -5.84 9.66
N TRP A 14 -9.00 -4.79 10.46
CA TRP A 14 -9.63 -3.53 10.07
C TRP A 14 -8.86 -2.84 8.94
N ALA A 15 -7.53 -2.79 9.02
CA ALA A 15 -6.68 -2.21 7.98
C ALA A 15 -6.87 -2.94 6.65
N MET A 16 -6.83 -4.27 6.65
CA MET A 16 -7.04 -5.09 5.45
C MET A 16 -8.43 -4.87 4.84
N LEU A 17 -9.50 -4.87 5.65
CA LEU A 17 -10.86 -4.61 5.18
C LEU A 17 -11.01 -3.22 4.56
N THR A 18 -10.31 -2.23 5.11
CA THR A 18 -10.33 -0.85 4.64
C THR A 18 -9.66 -0.67 3.28
N LEU A 19 -8.64 -1.48 2.99
CA LEU A 19 -7.96 -1.51 1.68
C LEU A 19 -8.79 -2.19 0.59
N VAL A 20 -9.60 -3.19 0.95
CA VAL A 20 -10.35 -3.98 -0.05
C VAL A 20 -11.73 -3.44 -0.41
N ASP A 21 -12.35 -2.61 0.43
CA ASP A 21 -13.72 -2.12 0.23
C ASP A 21 -13.75 -0.93 -0.75
N PRO A 22 -14.15 -1.11 -2.03
CA PRO A 22 -14.17 -0.03 -3.00
C PRO A 22 -15.28 0.99 -2.72
N ALA A 23 -16.29 0.62 -1.92
CA ALA A 23 -17.40 1.49 -1.56
C ALA A 23 -17.12 2.32 -0.29
N ALA A 24 -16.00 2.06 0.40
CA ALA A 24 -15.66 2.80 1.60
C ALA A 24 -15.19 4.24 1.25
N PRO A 25 -15.48 5.22 2.13
CA PRO A 25 -14.97 6.59 1.97
C PRO A 25 -13.44 6.62 1.88
N ALA A 26 -12.88 7.64 1.23
CA ALA A 26 -11.43 7.85 1.24
C ALA A 26 -10.92 8.01 2.69
N LEU A 27 -9.71 7.53 2.93
CA LEU A 27 -9.01 7.60 4.20
C LEU A 27 -8.35 8.95 4.38
N SER A 28 -8.63 9.55 5.52
CA SER A 28 -7.95 10.73 6.06
C SER A 28 -6.64 10.34 6.76
N ALA A 29 -5.76 11.33 6.96
CA ALA A 29 -4.60 11.23 7.85
C ALA A 29 -4.94 10.63 9.22
N GLY A 30 -6.03 11.09 9.85
CA GLY A 30 -6.47 10.58 11.15
C GLY A 30 -6.94 9.12 11.12
N GLU A 31 -7.45 8.63 9.99
CA GLU A 31 -7.76 7.20 9.82
C GLU A 31 -6.51 6.36 9.63
N ILE A 32 -5.49 6.88 8.94
CA ILE A 32 -4.17 6.23 8.87
C ILE A 32 -3.56 6.11 10.27
N GLY A 33 -3.52 7.21 11.03
CA GLY A 33 -2.98 7.22 12.40
C GLY A 33 -3.78 6.40 13.42
N ALA A 34 -5.04 6.05 13.12
CA ALA A 34 -5.83 5.17 13.97
C ALA A 34 -5.37 3.69 13.88
N TYR A 35 -4.52 3.33 12.92
CA TYR A 35 -3.96 2.00 12.81
C TYR A 35 -2.84 1.78 13.83
N SER A 36 -3.10 0.88 14.78
CA SER A 36 -2.16 0.56 15.86
C SER A 36 -1.03 -0.37 15.43
N GLY A 37 -1.27 -1.24 14.43
CA GLY A 37 -0.33 -2.27 13.99
C GLY A 37 0.06 -3.22 15.14
N ALA A 38 -0.62 -4.37 15.25
CA ALA A 38 -0.32 -5.30 16.34
C ALA A 38 1.17 -5.71 16.31
N ASN A 39 1.90 -5.51 17.42
CA ASN A 39 3.35 -5.73 17.53
C ASN A 39 4.18 -4.95 16.49
N ASP A 40 3.91 -3.66 16.29
CA ASP A 40 4.62 -2.79 15.34
C ASP A 40 5.48 -1.71 16.03
N PRO A 41 6.48 -2.07 16.86
CA PRO A 41 7.27 -1.09 17.62
C PRO A 41 8.03 -0.09 16.73
N ASP A 42 8.38 -0.50 15.50
CA ASP A 42 9.10 0.33 14.54
C ASP A 42 8.18 1.08 13.56
N GLY A 43 6.85 0.95 13.69
CA GLY A 43 5.85 1.58 12.82
C GLY A 43 5.88 1.07 11.35
N ARG A 44 6.44 -0.11 11.09
CA ARG A 44 6.60 -0.66 9.74
C ARG A 44 5.27 -1.07 9.14
N LYS A 45 4.38 -1.71 9.92
CA LYS A 45 3.03 -2.03 9.45
C LYS A 45 2.25 -0.76 9.15
N LEU A 46 2.39 0.27 9.99
CA LEU A 46 1.76 1.57 9.73
C LEU A 46 2.22 2.18 8.40
N ARG A 47 3.53 2.18 8.13
CA ARG A 47 4.07 2.63 6.83
C ARG A 47 3.56 1.80 5.65
N MET A 48 3.43 0.49 5.82
CA MET A 48 2.86 -0.39 4.79
C MET A 48 1.38 -0.12 4.53
N PHE A 49 0.60 0.11 5.60
CA PHE A 49 -0.82 0.45 5.49
C PHE A 49 -1.00 1.77 4.75
N PHE A 50 -0.24 2.79 5.14
CA PHE A 50 -0.19 4.07 4.45
C PHE A 50 0.17 3.90 2.96
N ALA A 51 1.25 3.19 2.65
CA ALA A 51 1.70 2.99 1.27
C ALA A 51 0.64 2.29 0.40
N GLY A 52 0.02 1.24 0.94
CA GLY A 52 -1.08 0.54 0.30
C GLY A 52 -2.30 1.43 0.06
N ALA A 53 -2.72 2.20 1.07
CA ALA A 53 -3.83 3.14 0.98
C ALA A 53 -3.58 4.24 -0.05
N ALA A 54 -2.40 4.86 -0.01
CA ALA A 54 -1.99 5.87 -0.97
C ALA A 54 -1.97 5.32 -2.40
N GLY A 55 -1.31 4.17 -2.62
CA GLY A 55 -1.13 3.61 -3.96
C GLY A 55 -2.43 3.09 -4.58
N THR A 56 -3.32 2.52 -3.77
CA THR A 56 -4.64 2.09 -4.22
C THR A 56 -5.62 3.25 -4.45
N GLY A 57 -5.20 4.50 -4.24
CA GLY A 57 -6.02 5.68 -4.45
C GLY A 57 -7.09 5.89 -3.37
N ARG A 58 -6.85 5.37 -2.17
CA ARG A 58 -7.76 5.50 -1.02
C ARG A 58 -7.56 6.79 -0.24
N MET A 59 -6.58 7.61 -0.58
CA MET A 59 -6.26 8.87 0.11
C MET A 59 -6.28 10.04 -0.87
N SER A 60 -6.52 11.26 -0.37
CA SER A 60 -6.34 12.49 -1.15
C SER A 60 -4.85 12.77 -1.38
N ALA A 61 -4.50 13.51 -2.43
CA ALA A 61 -3.11 13.88 -2.68
C ALA A 61 -2.49 14.69 -1.52
N ALA A 62 -3.27 15.59 -0.92
CA ALA A 62 -2.84 16.39 0.22
C ALA A 62 -2.54 15.52 1.46
N ASP A 63 -3.40 14.54 1.75
CA ASP A 63 -3.18 13.61 2.85
C ASP A 63 -1.96 12.71 2.59
N ILE A 64 -1.77 12.24 1.35
CA ILE A 64 -0.61 11.43 0.96
C ILE A 64 0.68 12.19 1.24
N GLU A 65 0.78 13.46 0.81
CA GLU A 65 1.98 14.27 1.04
C GLU A 65 2.24 14.53 2.53
N SER A 66 1.18 14.81 3.30
CA SER A 66 1.29 15.05 4.74
C SER A 66 1.77 13.81 5.50
N GLU A 67 1.11 12.67 5.25
CA GLU A 67 1.41 11.40 5.92
C GLU A 67 2.75 10.83 5.47
N ALA A 68 3.12 10.95 4.20
CA ALA A 68 4.44 10.55 3.70
C ALA A 68 5.58 11.24 4.48
N ARG A 69 5.44 12.55 4.74
CA ARG A 69 6.41 13.31 5.53
C ARG A 69 6.41 12.86 6.99
N SER A 70 5.24 12.74 7.61
CA SER A 70 5.08 12.32 9.01
C SER A 70 5.69 10.94 9.27
N LEU A 71 5.44 9.99 8.37
CA LEU A 71 5.86 8.60 8.49
C LEU A 71 7.25 8.34 7.91
N GLY A 72 7.91 9.34 7.32
CA GLY A 72 9.22 9.19 6.68
C GLY A 72 9.21 8.26 5.46
N VAL A 73 8.08 8.11 4.77
CA VAL A 73 7.94 7.29 3.56
C VAL A 73 8.17 8.18 2.35
N ARG A 74 9.22 7.90 1.56
CA ARG A 74 9.62 8.75 0.43
C ARG A 74 8.83 8.43 -0.84
N VAL A 75 7.53 8.68 -0.85
CA VAL A 75 6.64 8.42 -2.00
C VAL A 75 7.02 9.17 -3.29
N GLY A 76 7.81 10.24 -3.17
CA GLY A 76 8.37 11.00 -4.30
C GLY A 76 9.78 10.56 -4.72
N TYR A 77 10.35 9.52 -4.10
CA TYR A 77 11.65 9.00 -4.48
C TYR A 77 11.61 8.42 -5.90
N GLU A 78 12.67 8.65 -6.67
CA GLU A 78 12.82 8.08 -8.00
C GLU A 78 14.22 7.46 -8.17
N ASP A 79 14.24 6.20 -8.61
CA ASP A 79 15.42 5.50 -9.12
C ASP A 79 15.16 4.97 -10.53
N SER A 80 16.03 4.09 -11.05
CA SER A 80 15.82 3.47 -12.36
C SER A 80 14.55 2.58 -12.39
N TRP A 81 14.26 1.84 -11.33
CA TRP A 81 13.11 0.95 -11.25
C TRP A 81 11.79 1.74 -11.15
N VAL A 82 11.73 2.75 -10.28
CA VAL A 82 10.55 3.63 -10.13
C VAL A 82 10.24 4.34 -11.45
N ARG A 83 11.27 4.83 -12.15
CA ARG A 83 11.07 5.44 -13.48
C ARG A 83 10.54 4.42 -14.49
N ALA A 84 11.07 3.21 -14.52
CA ALA A 84 10.61 2.16 -15.43
C ALA A 84 9.13 1.80 -15.20
N ILE A 85 8.72 1.56 -13.94
CA ILE A 85 7.33 1.18 -13.65
C ILE A 85 6.36 2.34 -13.88
N LYS A 86 6.77 3.59 -13.59
CA LYS A 86 5.97 4.78 -13.91
C LYS A 86 5.82 4.97 -15.42
N GLN A 87 6.87 4.72 -16.19
CA GLN A 87 6.82 4.81 -17.65
C GLN A 87 5.89 3.74 -18.24
N ALA A 88 6.07 2.47 -17.85
CA ALA A 88 5.19 1.37 -18.27
C ALA A 88 3.71 1.64 -17.94
N ALA A 89 3.42 2.23 -16.77
CA ALA A 89 2.06 2.62 -16.40
C ALA A 89 1.52 3.77 -17.26
N ARG A 90 2.33 4.78 -17.60
CA ARG A 90 1.96 5.87 -18.51
C ARG A 90 1.67 5.38 -19.92
N ASP A 91 2.45 4.41 -20.38
CA ASP A 91 2.33 3.81 -21.71
C ASP A 91 1.23 2.73 -21.78
N GLN A 92 0.52 2.49 -20.66
CA GLN A 92 -0.56 1.51 -20.53
C GLN A 92 -0.11 0.09 -20.91
N GLU A 93 1.05 -0.32 -20.41
CA GLU A 93 1.62 -1.66 -20.59
C GLU A 93 1.39 -2.55 -19.36
N PRO A 94 0.20 -3.19 -19.20
CA PRO A 94 -0.11 -3.96 -18.00
C PRO A 94 0.85 -5.14 -17.77
N GLY A 95 1.28 -5.82 -18.84
CA GLY A 95 2.24 -6.91 -18.75
C GLY A 95 3.60 -6.46 -18.19
N THR A 96 4.12 -5.33 -18.69
CA THR A 96 5.38 -4.73 -18.21
C THR A 96 5.25 -4.28 -16.75
N VAL A 97 4.12 -3.68 -16.36
CA VAL A 97 3.86 -3.29 -14.96
C VAL A 97 3.87 -4.50 -14.04
N VAL A 98 3.23 -5.62 -14.42
CA VAL A 98 3.24 -6.85 -13.62
C VAL A 98 4.66 -7.40 -13.46
N LEU A 99 5.46 -7.44 -14.54
CA LEU A 99 6.84 -7.90 -14.49
C LEU A 99 7.71 -7.01 -13.58
N LEU A 100 7.60 -5.69 -13.73
CA LEU A 100 8.35 -4.73 -12.91
C LEU A 100 7.91 -4.75 -11.44
N ALA A 101 6.61 -4.99 -11.17
CA ALA A 101 6.10 -5.20 -9.83
C ALA A 101 6.72 -6.45 -9.19
N ALA A 102 6.77 -7.57 -9.92
CA ALA A 102 7.41 -8.79 -9.44
C ALA A 102 8.90 -8.58 -9.13
N ILE A 103 9.63 -7.85 -9.98
CA ILE A 103 11.04 -7.49 -9.76
C ILE A 103 11.19 -6.61 -8.50
N GLY A 104 10.37 -5.56 -8.38
CA GLY A 104 10.43 -4.63 -7.25
C GLY A 104 10.12 -5.28 -5.89
N MET A 105 9.33 -6.35 -5.90
CA MET A 105 8.94 -7.11 -4.72
C MET A 105 9.77 -8.39 -4.51
N GLN A 106 10.84 -8.61 -5.28
CA GLN A 106 11.68 -9.81 -5.19
C GLN A 106 12.58 -9.76 -3.93
N THR A 107 12.01 -10.06 -2.77
CA THR A 107 12.74 -10.13 -1.49
C THR A 107 12.52 -11.48 -0.82
N ARG A 108 13.51 -11.95 -0.04
CA ARG A 108 13.38 -13.24 0.67
C ARG A 108 12.28 -13.23 1.73
N LEU A 109 12.02 -12.07 2.32
CA LEU A 109 10.99 -11.82 3.34
C LEU A 109 10.29 -10.50 3.01
N TRP A 110 9.02 -10.36 3.41
CA TRP A 110 8.25 -9.14 3.19
C TRP A 110 8.78 -7.93 3.95
N ARG A 111 9.49 -8.15 5.07
CA ARG A 111 10.26 -7.09 5.75
C ARG A 111 11.31 -6.42 4.83
N GLY A 112 11.74 -7.10 3.76
CA GLY A 112 12.65 -6.56 2.76
C GLY A 112 12.00 -5.59 1.77
N VAL A 113 10.68 -5.67 1.54
CA VAL A 113 9.97 -4.78 0.61
C VAL A 113 9.80 -3.41 1.27
N ALA A 114 10.27 -2.33 0.63
CA ALA A 114 10.11 -0.99 1.16
C ALA A 114 8.65 -0.48 1.02
N PRO A 115 8.12 0.32 1.95
CA PRO A 115 6.79 0.92 1.81
C PRO A 115 6.65 1.73 0.50
N GLU A 116 7.68 2.44 0.07
CA GLU A 116 7.72 3.18 -1.19
C GLU A 116 7.47 2.27 -2.40
N THR A 117 8.05 1.06 -2.39
CA THR A 117 7.83 0.05 -3.43
C THR A 117 6.36 -0.35 -3.50
N VAL A 118 5.72 -0.60 -2.35
CA VAL A 118 4.28 -0.94 -2.28
C VAL A 118 3.43 0.20 -2.85
N TYR A 119 3.74 1.44 -2.49
CA TYR A 119 3.06 2.61 -3.05
C TYR A 119 3.14 2.67 -4.58
N HIS A 120 4.35 2.53 -5.15
CA HIS A 120 4.55 2.61 -6.60
C HIS A 120 3.92 1.44 -7.35
N VAL A 121 4.03 0.21 -6.84
CA VAL A 121 3.41 -0.98 -7.42
C VAL A 121 1.88 -0.85 -7.44
N CYS A 122 1.26 -0.52 -6.31
CA CYS A 122 -0.19 -0.36 -6.22
C CYS A 122 -0.69 0.78 -7.13
N SER A 123 0.05 1.89 -7.19
CA SER A 123 -0.26 3.02 -8.07
C SER A 123 -0.21 2.62 -9.55
N ALA A 124 0.83 1.91 -9.96
CA ALA A 124 1.03 1.47 -11.34
C ALA A 124 -0.03 0.46 -11.77
N LEU A 125 -0.30 -0.57 -10.95
CA LEU A 125 -1.34 -1.56 -11.19
C LEU A 125 -2.72 -0.89 -11.35
N ARG A 126 -3.06 0.05 -10.45
CA ARG A 126 -4.30 0.81 -10.57
C ARG A 126 -4.36 1.63 -11.85
N ALA A 127 -3.26 2.25 -12.26
CA ALA A 127 -3.18 3.10 -13.44
C ALA A 127 -3.35 2.32 -14.76
N VAL A 128 -3.03 1.02 -14.79
CA VAL A 128 -3.20 0.14 -15.97
C VAL A 128 -4.47 -0.72 -15.92
N GLY A 129 -5.43 -0.36 -15.07
CA GLY A 129 -6.72 -1.06 -14.99
C GLY A 129 -6.71 -2.36 -14.18
N MET A 130 -5.73 -2.53 -13.28
CA MET A 130 -5.59 -3.69 -12.37
C MET A 130 -5.81 -3.31 -10.89
N PRO A 131 -6.96 -2.70 -10.51
CA PRO A 131 -7.19 -2.25 -9.14
C PRO A 131 -7.43 -3.40 -8.17
N GLY A 132 -7.84 -4.59 -8.65
CA GLY A 132 -8.00 -5.78 -7.80
C GLY A 132 -6.66 -6.28 -7.28
N GLU A 133 -5.68 -6.35 -8.18
CA GLU A 133 -4.30 -6.73 -7.93
C GLU A 133 -3.60 -5.70 -7.04
N ALA A 134 -3.83 -4.41 -7.27
CA ALA A 134 -3.33 -3.35 -6.38
C ALA A 134 -3.83 -3.55 -4.93
N ARG A 135 -5.12 -3.87 -4.74
CA ARG A 135 -5.67 -4.15 -3.40
C ARG A 135 -5.12 -5.44 -2.81
N MET A 136 -4.92 -6.47 -3.63
CA MET A 136 -4.32 -7.74 -3.20
C MET A 136 -2.91 -7.54 -2.65
N VAL A 137 -2.05 -6.80 -3.38
CA VAL A 137 -0.70 -6.45 -2.94
C VAL A 137 -0.73 -5.65 -1.64
N ALA A 138 -1.60 -4.65 -1.53
CA ALA A 138 -1.73 -3.83 -0.33
C ALA A 138 -2.15 -4.65 0.90
N VAL A 139 -3.08 -5.60 0.74
CA VAL A 139 -3.50 -6.52 1.82
C VAL A 139 -2.41 -7.50 2.18
N GLU A 140 -1.70 -8.04 1.19
CA GLU A 140 -0.62 -8.99 1.43
C GLU A 140 0.54 -8.34 2.22
N ALA A 141 0.85 -7.07 1.94
CA ALA A 141 1.84 -6.31 2.69
C ALA A 141 1.53 -6.24 4.20
N ILE A 142 0.26 -6.12 4.59
CA ILE A 142 -0.16 -6.18 6.00
C ILE A 142 -0.15 -7.62 6.50
N SER A 143 -0.76 -8.54 5.76
CA SER A 143 -0.94 -9.95 6.15
C SER A 143 0.39 -10.63 6.48
N ARG A 144 1.40 -10.44 5.64
CA ARG A 144 2.72 -11.07 5.78
C ARG A 144 3.51 -10.50 6.95
N MET A 145 3.40 -9.20 7.18
CA MET A 145 3.99 -8.54 8.36
C MET A 145 3.36 -9.02 9.68
N SER A 146 2.13 -9.54 9.64
CA SER A 146 1.46 -10.10 10.82
C SER A 146 1.78 -11.57 11.08
N LEU A 147 2.27 -12.30 10.07
CA LEU A 147 2.57 -13.73 10.16
C LEU A 147 4.06 -14.02 10.45
N ASP A 148 4.97 -13.12 10.05
CA ASP A 148 6.40 -13.20 10.35
C ASP A 148 6.67 -12.94 11.85
N ARG A 149 6.37 -13.94 12.69
CA ARG A 149 6.77 -14.06 14.09
C ARG A 149 8.22 -14.54 14.22
#